data_AF-A0A939EDM8-F1
#
_entry.id   AF-A0A939EDM8-F1
#
_cell.length_a   1.000
_cell.length_b   1.000
_cell.length_c   1.000
_cell.angle_alpha   90.00
_cell.angle_beta   90.00
_cell.angle_gamma   90.00
#
_symmetry.space_group_name_H-M   'P 1'
#
loop_
_entity.id
_entity.type
_entity.pdbx_description
1 polymer ?
#
loop_
_entity_poly.entity_id
_entity_poly.type
_entity_poly.pdbx_seq_one_letter_code
_entity_poly.pdbx_strand_id
1 'polypeptide(L)'
;MSTFDKREQGFENKFAHDEELRFKANARRNKLLGLWAAGLLGYEGEKADEYAKEVVRADFEEPGDEDVFRKIRADLDAGNVDQSDHQIRRTMEELMAEAVKQLQNEG
;
A
#
# COMPACT_ATOMS: atom_id res chain seq x y z
N MET A 1 6.24 -20.13 35.18
CA MET A 1 5.44 -19.62 34.05
C MET A 1 3.98 -19.90 34.33
N SER A 2 3.21 -18.86 34.63
CA SER A 2 1.77 -18.97 34.89
C SER A 2 0.99 -19.02 33.57
N THR A 3 -0.27 -19.42 33.64
CA THR A 3 -1.20 -19.42 32.50
C THR A 3 -1.50 -18.00 31.99
N PHE A 4 -1.26 -16.97 32.81
CA PHE A 4 -1.39 -15.56 32.42
C PHE A 4 -0.23 -15.11 31.53
N ASP A 5 1.02 -15.47 31.86
CA ASP A 5 2.21 -15.15 31.03
C ASP A 5 2.09 -15.71 29.60
N LYS A 6 1.51 -16.92 29.46
CA LYS A 6 1.29 -17.56 28.15
C LYS A 6 0.19 -16.88 27.32
N ARG A 7 -0.80 -16.26 27.98
CA ARG A 7 -1.84 -15.51 27.28
C ARG A 7 -1.32 -14.14 26.85
N GLU A 8 -0.60 -13.45 27.74
CA GLU A 8 0.04 -12.15 27.44
C GLU A 8 0.98 -12.26 26.24
N GLN A 9 1.91 -13.24 26.24
CA GLN A 9 2.76 -13.50 25.07
C GLN A 9 1.98 -13.89 23.81
N GLY A 10 0.88 -14.63 23.94
CA GLY A 10 0.04 -15.00 22.80
C GLY A 10 -0.72 -13.82 22.19
N PHE A 11 -1.13 -12.86 23.02
CA PHE A 11 -1.75 -11.61 22.56
C PHE A 11 -0.70 -10.70 21.94
N GLU A 12 0.43 -10.43 22.61
CA GLU A 12 1.52 -9.59 22.07
C GLU A 12 2.06 -10.12 20.74
N ASN A 13 2.30 -11.44 20.63
CA ASN A 13 2.75 -12.04 19.38
C ASN A 13 1.71 -11.93 18.26
N LYS A 14 0.41 -12.05 18.58
CA LYS A 14 -0.66 -11.87 17.59
C LYS A 14 -0.79 -10.41 17.15
N PHE A 15 -0.72 -9.46 18.07
CA PHE A 15 -0.76 -8.04 17.76
C PHE A 15 0.45 -7.63 16.91
N ALA A 16 1.66 -8.06 17.28
CA ALA A 16 2.86 -7.80 16.49
C ALA A 16 2.78 -8.43 15.09
N HIS A 17 2.24 -9.65 14.98
CA HIS A 17 2.07 -10.31 13.69
C HIS A 17 1.03 -9.62 12.81
N ASP A 18 -0.11 -9.22 13.38
CA ASP A 18 -1.17 -8.50 12.66
C ASP A 18 -0.70 -7.11 12.21
N GLU A 19 0.12 -6.43 13.01
CA GLU A 19 0.71 -5.13 12.68
C GLU A 19 1.80 -5.25 11.62
N GLU A 20 2.68 -6.27 11.72
CA GLU A 20 3.70 -6.56 10.70
C GLU A 20 3.05 -6.93 9.35
N LEU A 21 1.99 -7.74 9.38
CA LEU A 21 1.21 -8.08 8.19
C LEU A 21 0.54 -6.85 7.57
N ARG A 22 -0.05 -5.96 8.38
CA ARG A 22 -0.60 -4.69 7.89
C ARG A 22 0.47 -3.80 7.28
N PHE A 23 1.64 -3.68 7.92
CA PHE A 23 2.74 -2.88 7.38
C PHE A 23 3.23 -3.41 6.03
N LYS A 24 3.44 -4.74 5.94
CA LYS A 24 3.79 -5.41 4.68
C LYS A 24 2.71 -5.23 3.62
N ALA A 25 1.44 -5.34 4.00
CA ALA A 25 0.31 -5.19 3.08
C ALA A 25 0.20 -3.76 2.55
N ASN A 26 0.36 -2.75 3.39
CA ASN A 26 0.35 -1.34 2.98
C ASN A 26 1.51 -1.03 2.04
N ALA A 27 2.74 -1.46 2.36
CA ALA A 27 3.89 -1.27 1.48
C ALA A 27 3.69 -1.96 0.11
N ARG A 28 3.13 -3.17 0.10
CA ARG A 28 2.81 -3.91 -1.13
C ARG A 28 1.70 -3.21 -1.93
N ARG A 29 0.61 -2.79 -1.28
CA ARG A 29 -0.48 -2.01 -1.89
C ARG A 29 0.06 -0.74 -2.55
N ASN A 30 0.87 0.04 -1.85
CA ASN A 30 1.43 1.30 -2.35
C ASN A 30 2.35 1.08 -3.56
N LYS A 31 3.12 -0.01 -3.55
CA LYS A 31 3.92 -0.40 -4.72
C LYS A 31 3.03 -0.72 -5.92
N LEU A 32 1.98 -1.53 -5.73
CA LEU A 32 1.04 -1.88 -6.80
C LEU A 32 0.32 -0.63 -7.34
N LEU A 33 -0.08 0.27 -6.44
CA LEU A 33 -0.76 1.51 -6.81
C LEU A 33 0.15 2.43 -7.62
N GLY A 34 1.42 2.55 -7.23
CA GLY A 34 2.39 3.30 -7.98
C GLY A 34 2.64 2.71 -9.38
N LEU A 35 2.72 1.38 -9.51
CA LEU A 35 2.84 0.74 -10.83
C LEU A 35 1.59 0.97 -11.69
N TRP A 36 0.40 0.93 -11.10
CA TRP A 36 -0.85 1.22 -11.80
C TRP A 36 -0.87 2.66 -12.33
N ALA A 37 -0.56 3.64 -11.48
CA ALA A 37 -0.51 5.04 -11.88
C ALA A 37 0.64 5.32 -12.86
N ALA A 38 1.81 4.68 -12.71
CA ALA A 38 2.90 4.74 -13.67
C ALA A 38 2.44 4.28 -15.07
N GLY A 39 1.69 3.17 -15.15
CA GLY A 39 1.13 2.69 -16.42
C GLY A 39 0.16 3.69 -17.06
N LEU A 40 -0.64 4.38 -16.25
CA LEU A 40 -1.53 5.44 -16.73
C LEU A 40 -0.77 6.69 -17.22
N LEU A 41 0.35 7.02 -16.57
CA LEU A 41 1.25 8.12 -16.94
C LEU A 41 2.17 7.78 -18.12
N GLY A 42 2.10 6.55 -18.65
CA GLY A 42 2.97 6.09 -19.73
C GLY A 42 4.42 5.88 -19.29
N TYR A 43 4.67 5.63 -18.01
CA TYR A 43 5.99 5.26 -17.50
C TYR A 43 6.20 3.76 -17.70
N GLU A 44 7.37 3.39 -18.23
CA GLU A 44 7.73 2.01 -18.53
C GLU A 44 9.10 1.65 -17.95
N GLY A 45 9.32 0.35 -17.74
CA GLY A 45 10.59 -0.19 -17.24
C GLY A 45 11.01 0.42 -15.91
N GLU A 46 12.27 0.86 -15.84
CA GLU A 46 12.88 1.41 -14.62
C GLU A 46 12.14 2.65 -14.09
N LYS A 47 11.58 3.47 -14.99
CA LYS A 47 10.83 4.67 -14.60
C LYS A 47 9.55 4.34 -13.83
N ALA A 48 8.87 3.26 -14.21
CA ALA A 48 7.68 2.79 -13.50
C ALA A 48 8.05 2.24 -12.12
N ASP A 49 9.15 1.50 -12.03
CA ASP A 49 9.66 0.95 -10.77
C ASP A 49 10.13 2.05 -9.81
N GLU A 50 10.78 3.10 -10.31
CA GLU A 50 11.16 4.27 -9.52
C GLU A 50 9.92 5.00 -8.99
N TYR A 51 8.95 5.27 -9.86
CA TYR A 51 7.71 5.91 -9.45
C TYR A 51 6.97 5.10 -8.37
N ALA A 52 6.91 3.77 -8.52
CA ALA A 52 6.33 2.90 -7.50
C ALA A 52 7.06 2.99 -6.14
N LYS A 53 8.38 3.12 -6.14
CA LYS A 53 9.16 3.33 -4.90
C LYS A 53 8.88 4.70 -4.29
N GLU A 54 8.69 5.74 -5.09
CA GLU A 54 8.32 7.07 -4.59
C GLU A 54 6.95 7.06 -3.93
N VAL A 55 5.97 6.38 -4.52
CA VAL A 55 4.61 6.25 -3.95
C VAL A 55 4.65 5.50 -2.62
N VAL A 56 5.49 4.45 -2.50
CA VAL A 56 5.70 3.78 -1.20
C VAL A 56 6.34 4.71 -0.17
N ARG A 57 7.25 5.59 -0.58
CA ARG A 57 7.89 6.55 0.33
C ARG A 57 6.93 7.66 0.80
N ALA A 58 5.97 8.05 -0.02
CA ALA A 58 4.98 9.07 0.32
C ALA A 58 4.06 8.64 1.49
N ASP A 59 3.88 7.34 1.72
CA ASP A 59 3.09 6.78 2.83
C ASP A 59 3.69 7.03 4.23
N PHE A 60 4.95 7.50 4.29
CA PHE A 60 5.64 7.73 5.57
C PHE A 60 5.52 9.17 6.09
N GLU A 61 4.83 10.08 5.38
CA GLU A 61 4.73 11.49 5.76
C GLU A 61 3.66 11.73 6.84
N GLU A 62 2.42 11.27 6.64
CA GLU A 62 1.35 11.33 7.64
C GLU A 62 0.77 9.93 7.94
N PRO A 63 0.21 9.70 9.15
CA PRO A 63 -0.50 8.47 9.44
C PRO A 63 -1.79 8.38 8.61
N GLY A 64 -1.81 7.46 7.64
CA GLY A 64 -2.98 7.14 6.84
C GLY A 64 -2.63 6.97 5.37
N ASP A 65 -3.67 6.80 4.55
CA ASP A 65 -3.52 6.54 3.10
C ASP A 65 -3.76 7.80 2.24
N GLU A 66 -4.04 8.94 2.87
CA GLU A 66 -4.44 10.16 2.19
C GLU A 66 -3.28 10.83 1.45
N ASP A 67 -2.04 10.73 1.93
CA ASP A 67 -0.87 11.27 1.21
C ASP A 67 -0.62 10.54 -0.10
N VAL A 68 -0.74 9.22 -0.07
CA VAL A 68 -0.65 8.37 -1.25
C VAL A 68 -1.74 8.75 -2.25
N PHE A 69 -2.98 8.91 -1.80
CA PHE A 69 -4.08 9.37 -2.66
C PHE A 69 -3.80 10.75 -3.27
N ARG A 70 -3.38 11.74 -2.47
CA ARG A 70 -3.09 13.10 -2.93
C ARG A 70 -1.95 13.13 -3.94
N LYS A 71 -0.89 12.35 -3.70
CA LYS A 71 0.24 12.21 -4.63
C LYS A 71 -0.22 11.65 -5.97
N ILE A 72 -0.91 10.50 -5.96
CA ILE A 72 -1.41 9.87 -7.19
C ILE A 72 -2.37 10.81 -7.92
N ARG A 73 -3.29 11.48 -7.20
CA ARG A 73 -4.21 12.44 -7.79
C ARG A 73 -3.46 13.57 -8.50
N ALA A 74 -2.50 14.20 -7.81
CA ALA A 74 -1.71 15.30 -8.36
C ALA A 74 -0.87 14.87 -9.57
N ASP A 75 -0.28 13.67 -9.52
CA ASP A 75 0.54 13.14 -10.60
C ASP A 75 -0.32 12.80 -11.84
N LEU A 76 -1.50 12.19 -11.64
CA LEU A 76 -2.47 11.91 -12.72
C LEU A 76 -3.02 13.20 -13.35
N ASP A 77 -3.35 14.21 -12.53
CA ASP A 77 -3.78 15.53 -13.01
C ASP A 77 -2.65 16.21 -13.82
N ALA A 78 -1.40 16.14 -13.36
CA ALA A 78 -0.24 16.66 -14.10
C ALA A 78 0.02 15.89 -15.41
N GLY A 79 -0.30 14.60 -15.44
CA GLY A 79 -0.24 13.74 -16.62
C GLY A 79 -1.41 13.91 -17.59
N ASN A 80 -2.39 14.77 -17.32
CA ASN A 80 -3.66 14.87 -18.05
C ASN A 80 -4.41 13.52 -18.15
N VAL A 81 -4.28 12.66 -17.14
CA VAL A 81 -5.00 11.40 -17.06
C VAL A 81 -6.33 11.62 -16.35
N ASP A 82 -7.44 11.38 -17.07
CA ASP A 82 -8.78 11.50 -16.50
C ASP A 82 -9.11 10.28 -15.62
N GLN A 83 -8.95 10.46 -14.31
CA GLN A 83 -9.40 9.52 -13.28
C GLN A 83 -10.14 10.27 -12.20
N SER A 84 -11.33 9.79 -11.85
CA SER A 84 -12.10 10.34 -10.73
C SER A 84 -11.52 9.90 -9.39
N ASP A 85 -11.73 10.71 -8.36
CA ASP A 85 -11.33 10.37 -6.98
C ASP A 85 -11.93 9.04 -6.53
N HIS A 86 -13.16 8.75 -6.95
CA HIS A 86 -13.82 7.47 -6.67
C HIS A 86 -13.06 6.32 -7.33
N GLN A 87 -12.61 6.46 -8.58
CA GLN A 87 -11.86 5.39 -9.26
C GLN A 87 -10.52 5.15 -8.58
N ILE A 88 -9.80 6.20 -8.20
CA ILE A 88 -8.52 6.08 -7.49
C ILE A 88 -8.74 5.36 -6.15
N ARG A 89 -9.71 5.79 -5.34
CA ARG A 89 -10.01 5.17 -4.04
C ARG A 89 -10.43 3.71 -4.17
N ARG A 90 -11.27 3.41 -5.16
CA ARG A 90 -11.68 2.03 -5.45
C ARG A 90 -10.48 1.16 -5.83
N THR A 91 -9.58 1.68 -6.68
CA THR A 91 -8.35 0.95 -7.04
C THR A 91 -7.47 0.71 -5.81
N MET A 92 -7.35 1.67 -4.88
CA MET A 92 -6.61 1.47 -3.63
C MET A 92 -7.19 0.33 -2.80
N GLU A 93 -8.52 0.22 -2.69
CA GLU A 93 -9.19 -0.88 -1.99
C GLU A 93 -8.99 -2.24 -2.69
N GLU A 94 -9.15 -2.27 -4.02
CA GLU A 94 -8.94 -3.49 -4.82
C GLU A 94 -7.49 -3.99 -4.71
N LEU A 95 -6.52 -3.08 -4.77
CA LEU A 95 -5.10 -3.39 -4.62
C LEU A 95 -4.73 -3.78 -3.19
N MET A 96 -5.46 -3.30 -2.18
CA MET A 96 -5.26 -3.75 -0.80
C MET A 96 -5.67 -5.22 -0.65
N ALA A 97 -6.81 -5.60 -1.22
CA ALA A 97 -7.25 -7.00 -1.23
C ALA A 97 -6.25 -7.89 -1.98
N GLU A 98 -5.69 -7.40 -3.10
CA GLU A 98 -4.68 -8.11 -3.87
C GLU A 98 -3.34 -8.22 -3.10
N ALA A 99 -2.89 -7.15 -2.44
CA ALA A 99 -1.69 -7.15 -1.63
C ALA A 99 -1.76 -8.17 -0.48
N VAL A 100 -2.91 -8.25 0.20
CA VAL A 100 -3.15 -9.25 1.26
C VAL A 100 -3.11 -10.67 0.69
N LYS A 101 -3.74 -10.92 -0.46
CA LYS A 101 -3.69 -12.24 -1.13
C LYS A 101 -2.27 -12.63 -1.52
N GLN A 102 -1.49 -11.69 -2.07
CA GLN A 102 -0.10 -11.93 -2.43
C GLN A 102 0.74 -12.31 -1.21
N LEU A 103 0.59 -11.58 -0.10
CA LEU A 103 1.29 -11.92 1.14
C LEU A 103 0.88 -13.27 1.73
N GLN A 104 -0.40 -13.63 1.61
CA GLN A 104 -0.88 -14.95 2.04
C GLN A 104 -0.37 -16.09 1.16
N ASN A 105 -0.14 -15.84 -0.13
CA ASN A 105 0.38 -16.83 -1.08
C ASN A 105 1.92 -16.91 -1.08
N GLU A 106 2.61 -15.91 -0.54
CA GLU A 106 4.07 -15.87 -0.42
C GLU A 106 4.62 -16.53 0.86
N GLY A 107 3.73 -16.92 1.78
CA GLY A 107 4.05 -17.65 3.03
C GLY A 107 3.82 -19.15 2.93
#